data_AF-W7WTH7-F1
#
_entry.id   AF-W7WTH7-F1
#
_cell.length_a   1.000
_cell.length_b   1.000
_cell.length_c   1.000
_cell.angle_alpha   90.00
_cell.angle_beta   90.00
_cell.angle_gamma   90.00
#
_symmetry.space_group_name_H-M   'P 1'
#
loop_
_entity.id
_entity.type
_entity.pdbx_description
1 polymer ?
#
loop_
_entity_poly.entity_id
_entity_poly.type
_entity_poly.pdbx_seq_one_letter_code
_entity_poly.pdbx_strand_id
1 'polypeptide(L)'
;MKNQLGRQQALLLACSAALLGLGLTACGSGGGGSDTVTVQGDVPIAYVKRANTIRMNPTNGAPTAPGGDLMIREKSSPSAPEHNITTQFTQGQGDASDPEVSYDGKKIVFAMRCPTTNTAQIDGGPACTGRWNIWEYDMTTGGYTGGSFRRLTSSTQDDDVDPAYLPADRGFVFSSNRQTKSKRRRRSARPTTHSTSTSASASSTCTR
;
A
#
# COMPACT_ATOMS: atom_id res chain seq x y z
N MET A 1 42.73 43.23 12.76
CA MET A 1 44.11 43.34 13.28
C MET A 1 44.05 43.78 14.74
N LYS A 2 44.63 42.98 15.66
CA LYS A 2 45.18 43.34 17.00
C LYS A 2 44.16 43.82 18.05
N ASN A 3 43.63 42.98 18.95
CA ASN A 3 44.19 42.40 20.20
C ASN A 3 44.74 43.39 21.25
N GLN A 4 44.50 43.00 22.53
CA GLN A 4 45.11 43.39 23.82
C GLN A 4 44.30 44.44 24.63
N LEU A 5 43.53 44.09 25.67
CA LEU A 5 43.83 43.45 26.98
C LEU A 5 44.57 44.41 27.96
N GLY A 6 43.86 44.92 28.96
CA GLY A 6 44.41 45.58 30.17
C GLY A 6 43.42 45.35 31.33
N ARG A 7 43.65 44.34 32.18
CA ARG A 7 44.36 44.37 33.47
C ARG A 7 43.83 45.39 34.50
N GLN A 8 43.08 44.82 35.44
CA GLN A 8 43.27 44.87 36.90
C GLN A 8 42.76 46.07 37.72
N GLN A 9 42.48 45.72 38.99
CA GLN A 9 42.24 46.54 40.19
C GLN A 9 40.75 46.72 40.49
N ALA A 10 40.22 46.47 41.70
CA ALA A 10 40.79 46.06 42.97
C ALA A 10 39.65 45.67 43.95
N LEU A 11 39.98 44.78 44.90
CA LEU A 11 39.55 44.68 46.31
C LEU A 11 38.04 44.79 46.65
N LEU A 12 37.35 43.72 47.08
CA LEU A 12 37.36 43.07 48.42
C LEU A 12 36.72 43.89 49.56
N LEU A 13 35.64 43.32 50.13
CA LEU A 13 35.16 43.28 51.54
C LEU A 13 33.61 43.28 51.54
N ALA A 14 32.84 42.59 52.38
CA ALA A 14 32.97 41.47 53.31
C ALA A 14 31.56 41.23 53.93
N CYS A 15 31.39 40.11 54.63
CA CYS A 15 30.29 39.75 55.57
C CYS A 15 29.04 39.12 54.92
N SER A 16 28.86 37.79 54.87
CA SER A 16 28.78 36.74 55.93
C SER A 16 27.44 36.67 56.67
N ALA A 17 26.64 35.66 56.33
CA ALA A 17 25.86 34.75 57.21
C ALA A 17 24.77 34.06 56.35
N ALA A 18 24.97 32.82 55.87
CA ALA A 18 24.63 31.55 56.54
C ALA A 18 23.10 31.45 56.80
N LEU A 19 22.33 30.50 56.27
CA LEU A 19 22.39 29.05 56.50
C LEU A 19 21.44 28.28 55.54
N LEU A 20 21.87 27.06 55.17
CA LEU A 20 21.11 25.82 54.93
C LEU A 20 19.85 25.81 54.03
N GLY A 21 19.99 25.11 52.91
CA GLY A 21 18.94 24.34 52.26
C GLY A 21 19.54 23.18 51.47
N LEU A 22 19.48 21.98 52.03
CA LEU A 22 19.85 20.73 51.36
C LEU A 22 18.92 20.44 50.18
N GLY A 23 19.52 19.90 49.11
CA GLY A 23 18.93 18.81 48.33
C GLY A 23 18.04 19.21 47.16
N LEU A 24 18.55 19.00 45.95
CA LEU A 24 18.05 18.02 44.97
C LEU A 24 18.63 18.39 43.60
N THR A 25 19.47 17.49 43.08
CA THR A 25 19.88 17.43 41.68
C THR A 25 18.63 17.24 40.81
N ALA A 26 18.11 18.31 40.23
CA ALA A 26 17.11 18.25 39.18
C ALA A 26 17.82 18.37 37.82
N CYS A 27 18.25 17.22 37.30
CA CYS A 27 18.34 17.04 35.85
C CYS A 27 16.89 16.94 35.34
N GLY A 28 16.26 18.10 35.16
CA GLY A 28 14.88 18.23 34.68
C GLY A 28 14.85 18.58 33.20
N SER A 29 15.21 17.61 32.36
CA SER A 29 14.80 17.61 30.95
C SER A 29 13.26 17.55 30.93
N GLY A 30 12.61 18.69 30.68
CA GLY A 30 11.16 18.81 30.57
C GLY A 30 10.63 18.01 29.39
N GLY A 31 10.38 16.72 29.61
CA GLY A 31 9.53 15.90 28.76
C GLY A 31 8.08 16.18 29.12
N GLY A 32 7.37 16.92 28.26
CA GLY A 32 5.92 17.01 28.30
C GLY A 32 5.34 15.64 27.99
N GLY A 33 4.85 14.94 29.01
CA GLY A 33 4.13 13.69 28.86
C GLY A 33 2.83 13.93 28.11
N SER A 34 2.74 13.37 26.90
CA SER A 34 1.46 12.93 26.34
C SER A 34 1.17 11.55 26.90
N ASP A 35 -0.05 11.34 27.41
CA ASP A 35 -0.62 10.03 27.76
C ASP A 35 -0.82 9.16 26.50
N THR A 36 0.25 8.91 25.78
CA THR A 36 0.34 7.89 24.74
C THR A 36 1.20 6.79 25.31
N VAL A 37 0.57 5.75 25.84
CA VAL A 37 1.24 4.50 26.20
C VAL A 37 1.74 3.87 24.90
N THR A 38 2.93 4.26 24.44
CA THR A 38 3.66 3.56 23.39
C THR A 38 4.39 2.39 24.04
N VAL A 39 3.71 1.25 24.12
CA VAL A 39 4.40 -0.02 24.39
C VAL A 39 5.17 -0.36 23.11
N GLN A 40 6.47 -0.05 23.10
CA GLN A 40 7.41 -0.05 21.97
C GLN A 40 7.20 1.12 20.97
N GLY A 41 8.20 2.01 20.90
CA GLY A 41 8.16 3.28 20.20
C GLY A 41 7.92 3.24 18.69
N ASP A 42 7.45 4.34 18.14
CA ASP A 42 7.52 4.77 16.72
C ASP A 42 7.60 3.66 15.65
N VAL A 43 6.70 2.67 15.70
CA VAL A 43 6.61 1.63 14.67
C VAL A 43 5.80 2.18 13.49
N PRO A 44 6.35 2.23 12.27
CA PRO A 44 5.58 2.60 11.10
C PRO A 44 4.55 1.51 10.76
N ILE A 45 3.39 1.92 10.25
CA ILE A 45 2.34 1.00 9.82
C ILE A 45 2.04 1.21 8.33
N ALA A 46 1.93 0.11 7.61
CA ALA A 46 1.42 0.09 6.24
C ALA A 46 0.00 -0.50 6.26
N TYR A 47 -0.92 0.14 5.56
CA TYR A 47 -2.30 -0.35 5.42
C TYR A 47 -2.90 0.20 4.14
N VAL A 48 -3.99 -0.41 3.69
CA VAL A 48 -4.77 0.14 2.60
C VAL A 48 -5.99 0.86 3.15
N LYS A 49 -6.16 2.13 2.76
CA LYS A 49 -7.40 2.88 2.99
C LYS A 49 -8.32 2.64 1.80
N ARG A 50 -9.44 1.96 2.00
CA ARG A 50 -10.42 1.61 0.94
C ARG A 50 -11.80 2.21 1.21
N ALA A 51 -12.60 2.34 0.15
CA ALA A 51 -13.98 2.81 0.29
C ALA A 51 -14.84 1.81 1.08
N ASN A 52 -15.71 2.32 1.95
CA ASN A 52 -16.70 1.53 2.70
C ASN A 52 -17.85 1.00 1.83
N THR A 53 -17.91 1.40 0.56
CA THR A 53 -18.90 0.95 -0.43
C THR A 53 -18.57 -0.42 -1.04
N ILE A 54 -17.37 -0.95 -0.75
CA ILE A 54 -16.97 -2.29 -1.18
C ILE A 54 -17.93 -3.31 -0.58
N ARG A 55 -18.64 -4.03 -1.45
CA ARG A 55 -19.48 -5.15 -1.04
C ARG A 55 -18.73 -6.45 -1.29
N MET A 56 -18.46 -7.18 -0.21
CA MET A 56 -17.95 -8.55 -0.30
C MET A 56 -19.01 -9.44 -0.95
N ASN A 57 -18.68 -10.01 -2.09
CA ASN A 57 -19.48 -11.03 -2.75
C ASN A 57 -18.63 -12.32 -2.78
N PRO A 58 -19.08 -13.42 -2.17
CA PRO A 58 -18.30 -14.67 -2.13
C PRO A 58 -18.06 -15.28 -3.52
N THR A 59 -18.77 -14.82 -4.55
CA THR A 59 -18.54 -15.24 -5.95
C THR A 59 -17.57 -14.33 -6.70
N ASN A 60 -17.12 -13.24 -6.09
CA ASN A 60 -16.12 -12.33 -6.65
C ASN A 60 -14.89 -12.30 -5.74
N GLY A 61 -13.81 -12.95 -6.17
CA GLY A 61 -12.57 -13.04 -5.39
C GLY A 61 -11.76 -11.73 -5.32
N ALA A 62 -12.17 -10.65 -6.00
CA ALA A 62 -11.43 -9.39 -6.01
C ALA A 62 -12.38 -8.16 -6.11
N PRO A 63 -13.26 -7.94 -5.12
CA PRO A 63 -14.15 -6.79 -5.13
C PRO A 63 -13.34 -5.49 -5.09
N THR A 64 -13.78 -4.48 -5.83
CA THR A 64 -13.08 -3.20 -5.96
C THR A 64 -14.04 -2.03 -5.85
N ALA A 65 -13.55 -0.91 -5.32
CA ALA A 65 -14.20 0.38 -5.38
C ALA A 65 -13.16 1.49 -5.63
N PRO A 66 -13.52 2.57 -6.34
CA PRO A 66 -12.63 3.72 -6.52
C PRO A 66 -12.16 4.32 -5.19
N GLY A 67 -10.90 4.76 -5.16
CA GLY A 67 -10.31 5.53 -4.05
C GLY A 67 -9.57 4.69 -3.02
N GLY A 68 -9.26 3.44 -3.34
CA GLY A 68 -8.40 2.61 -2.50
C GLY A 68 -6.92 2.88 -2.74
N ASP A 69 -6.15 3.09 -1.67
CA ASP A 69 -4.71 3.39 -1.75
C ASP A 69 -3.91 2.73 -0.63
N LEU A 70 -2.66 2.35 -0.96
CA LEU A 70 -1.65 1.98 0.01
C LEU A 70 -1.17 3.24 0.73
N MET A 71 -1.27 3.19 2.06
CA MET A 71 -0.84 4.24 2.96
C MET A 71 0.31 3.73 3.82
N ILE A 72 1.28 4.61 4.07
CA ILE A 72 2.29 4.40 5.11
C ILE A 72 2.13 5.52 6.13
N ARG A 73 2.01 5.16 7.40
CA ARG A 73 2.03 6.10 8.52
C ARG A 73 3.30 5.88 9.32
N GLU A 74 4.05 6.94 9.56
CA GLU A 74 5.40 6.87 10.13
C GLU A 74 5.43 6.31 11.56
N LYS A 75 4.31 6.36 12.27
CA LYS A 75 4.16 5.84 13.63
C LYS A 75 2.77 5.23 13.82
N SER A 76 2.67 4.28 14.74
CA SER A 76 1.41 3.74 15.30
C SER A 76 0.63 4.78 16.14
N SER A 77 0.51 6.02 15.67
CA SER A 77 -0.26 7.09 16.28
C SER A 77 -1.21 7.68 15.24
N PRO A 78 -2.50 7.93 15.56
CA PRO A 78 -3.43 8.57 14.63
C PRO A 78 -3.00 9.96 14.14
N SER A 79 -2.16 10.67 14.91
CA SER A 79 -1.69 12.03 14.57
C SER A 79 -0.36 12.04 13.79
N ALA A 80 0.23 10.87 13.51
CA ALA A 80 1.49 10.79 12.79
C ALA A 80 1.32 11.09 11.30
N PRO A 81 2.36 11.60 10.61
CA PRO A 81 2.33 11.82 9.17
C PRO A 81 1.92 10.55 8.42
N GLU A 82 0.97 10.71 7.49
CA GLU A 82 0.40 9.64 6.65
C GLU A 82 0.69 9.98 5.19
N HIS A 83 1.25 9.01 4.47
CA HIS A 83 1.72 9.15 3.09
C HIS A 83 0.91 8.25 2.16
N ASN A 84 0.33 8.81 1.11
CA ASN A 84 -0.32 8.03 0.06
C ASN A 84 0.72 7.59 -0.97
N ILE A 85 0.98 6.29 -1.01
CA ILE A 85 2.06 5.70 -1.79
C ILE A 85 1.63 5.45 -3.23
N THR A 86 0.38 5.06 -3.43
CA THR A 86 -0.14 4.59 -4.73
C THR A 86 -0.95 5.63 -5.50
N THR A 87 -1.21 6.82 -4.94
CA THR A 87 -2.03 7.86 -5.58
C THR A 87 -1.60 8.19 -7.01
N GLN A 88 -0.30 8.10 -7.31
CA GLN A 88 0.23 8.34 -8.65
C GLN A 88 -0.29 7.34 -9.69
N PHE A 89 -0.64 6.13 -9.27
CA PHE A 89 -1.20 5.08 -10.10
C PHE A 89 -2.73 5.05 -10.02
N THR A 90 -3.29 5.06 -8.82
CA THR A 90 -4.74 4.88 -8.60
C THR A 90 -5.55 6.12 -9.01
N GLN A 91 -5.02 7.33 -8.86
CA GLN A 91 -5.67 8.60 -9.23
C GLN A 91 -7.10 8.74 -8.66
N GLY A 92 -7.38 8.15 -7.50
CA GLY A 92 -8.71 8.10 -6.89
C GLY A 92 -9.75 7.24 -7.65
N GLN A 93 -9.37 6.62 -8.77
CA GLN A 93 -10.21 5.73 -9.58
C GLN A 93 -9.81 4.25 -9.47
N GLY A 94 -8.59 4.02 -8.99
CA GLY A 94 -8.05 2.71 -8.68
C GLY A 94 -8.37 2.27 -7.26
N ASP A 95 -7.74 1.14 -6.91
CA ASP A 95 -7.90 0.47 -5.64
C ASP A 95 -6.63 -0.32 -5.34
N ALA A 96 -6.33 -0.49 -4.06
CA ALA A 96 -5.26 -1.35 -3.57
C ALA A 96 -5.84 -2.32 -2.54
N SER A 97 -5.16 -3.43 -2.26
CA SER A 97 -5.57 -4.36 -1.21
C SER A 97 -4.39 -5.20 -0.72
N ASP A 98 -4.60 -5.81 0.45
CA ASP A 98 -3.77 -6.87 1.01
C ASP A 98 -2.27 -6.55 1.05
N PRO A 99 -1.86 -5.49 1.78
CA PRO A 99 -0.46 -5.16 1.96
C PRO A 99 0.19 -6.15 2.93
N GLU A 100 1.31 -6.73 2.52
CA GLU A 100 2.14 -7.62 3.33
C GLU A 100 3.57 -7.05 3.38
N VAL A 101 4.11 -6.94 4.59
CA VAL A 101 5.46 -6.41 4.83
C VAL A 101 6.48 -7.54 4.73
N SER A 102 7.64 -7.29 4.12
CA SER A 102 8.75 -8.24 4.08
C SER A 102 9.30 -8.52 5.48
N TYR A 103 9.94 -9.68 5.66
CA TYR A 103 10.51 -10.09 6.96
C TYR A 103 11.56 -9.11 7.52
N ASP A 104 12.24 -8.36 6.65
CA ASP A 104 13.21 -7.33 7.04
C ASP A 104 12.60 -5.92 7.20
N GLY A 105 11.28 -5.77 6.96
CA GLY A 105 10.55 -4.52 7.11
C GLY A 105 10.79 -3.48 6.00
N LYS A 106 11.52 -3.82 4.93
CA LYS A 106 11.95 -2.85 3.92
C LYS A 106 11.06 -2.78 2.69
N LYS A 107 10.25 -3.81 2.45
CA LYS A 107 9.40 -3.90 1.26
C LYS A 107 7.97 -4.22 1.64
N ILE A 108 7.05 -3.81 0.78
CA ILE A 108 5.63 -4.11 0.92
C ILE A 108 5.16 -4.71 -0.39
N VAL A 109 4.65 -5.93 -0.37
CA VAL A 109 3.93 -6.53 -1.49
C VAL A 109 2.44 -6.29 -1.31
N PHE A 110 1.72 -5.97 -2.38
CA PHE A 110 0.29 -5.66 -2.34
C PHE A 110 -0.35 -5.92 -3.70
N ALA A 111 -1.69 -6.02 -3.71
CA ALA A 111 -2.46 -6.04 -4.94
C ALA A 111 -2.91 -4.61 -5.29
N MET A 112 -2.81 -4.22 -6.56
CA MET A 112 -3.30 -2.93 -7.02
C MET A 112 -4.00 -3.05 -8.37
N ARG A 113 -5.14 -2.37 -8.47
CA ARG A 113 -5.90 -2.15 -9.70
C ARG A 113 -5.95 -0.65 -9.96
N CYS A 114 -5.26 -0.19 -11.00
CA CYS A 114 -5.27 1.20 -11.40
C CYS A 114 -5.95 1.40 -12.78
N PRO A 115 -6.54 2.57 -13.05
CA PRO A 115 -7.32 2.82 -14.27
C PRO A 115 -6.43 2.81 -15.52
N THR A 116 -6.93 2.26 -16.63
CA THR A 116 -6.19 2.22 -17.92
C THR A 116 -5.98 3.60 -18.55
N THR A 117 -6.67 4.63 -18.05
CA THR A 117 -6.45 6.02 -18.45
C THR A 117 -5.18 6.62 -17.85
N ASN A 118 -4.60 5.98 -16.81
CA ASN A 118 -3.33 6.42 -16.25
C ASN A 118 -2.18 6.11 -17.23
N THR A 119 -1.39 7.11 -17.55
CA THR A 119 -0.29 7.05 -18.54
C THR A 119 1.07 6.70 -17.94
N ALA A 120 1.16 6.48 -16.62
CA ALA A 120 2.39 6.10 -15.94
C ALA A 120 3.00 4.85 -16.58
N GLN A 121 4.33 4.82 -16.63
CA GLN A 121 5.09 3.73 -17.20
C GLN A 121 5.89 3.03 -16.10
N ILE A 122 6.00 1.71 -16.19
CA ILE A 122 6.89 0.90 -15.37
C ILE A 122 7.43 -0.25 -16.21
N ASP A 123 8.71 -0.57 -16.04
CA ASP A 123 9.37 -1.65 -16.79
C ASP A 123 9.21 -1.54 -18.32
N GLY A 124 9.21 -0.32 -18.86
CA GLY A 124 9.14 -0.06 -20.30
C GLY A 124 7.74 -0.18 -20.92
N GLY A 125 6.67 -0.27 -20.13
CA GLY A 125 5.29 -0.25 -20.63
C GLY A 125 4.28 0.37 -19.67
N PRO A 126 2.99 0.41 -20.04
CA PRO A 126 1.95 1.01 -19.21
C PRO A 126 1.88 0.33 -17.84
N ALA A 127 1.88 1.12 -16.78
CA ALA A 127 1.74 0.67 -15.40
C ALA A 127 0.38 0.00 -15.17
N CYS A 128 -0.69 0.61 -15.68
CA CYS A 128 -2.06 0.23 -15.38
C CYS A 128 -2.69 -0.62 -16.48
N THR A 129 -3.25 -1.77 -16.08
CA THR A 129 -3.91 -2.71 -17.00
C THR A 129 -5.43 -2.76 -16.83
N GLY A 130 -5.98 -2.07 -15.82
CA GLY A 130 -7.39 -2.17 -15.44
C GLY A 130 -7.76 -3.47 -14.68
N ARG A 131 -6.77 -4.32 -14.40
CA ARG A 131 -6.88 -5.55 -13.60
C ARG A 131 -6.09 -5.47 -12.30
N TRP A 132 -6.46 -6.29 -11.34
CA TRP A 132 -5.64 -6.51 -10.15
C TRP A 132 -4.34 -7.20 -10.53
N ASN A 133 -3.23 -6.59 -10.16
CA ASN A 133 -1.89 -7.15 -10.33
C ASN A 133 -1.10 -7.00 -9.04
N ILE A 134 -0.05 -7.79 -8.91
CA ILE A 134 0.83 -7.76 -7.74
C ILE A 134 1.93 -6.73 -7.96
N TRP A 135 2.15 -5.91 -6.93
CA TRP A 135 3.14 -4.84 -6.89
C TRP A 135 3.99 -4.99 -5.63
N GLU A 136 5.20 -4.48 -5.69
CA GLU A 136 6.11 -4.36 -4.57
C GLU A 136 6.59 -2.91 -4.47
N TYR A 137 6.59 -2.37 -3.26
CA TYR A 137 7.17 -1.07 -2.93
C TYR A 137 8.40 -1.28 -2.06
N ASP A 138 9.57 -0.84 -2.52
CA ASP A 138 10.85 -0.98 -1.84
C ASP A 138 11.29 0.36 -1.23
N MET A 139 11.33 0.40 0.10
CA MET A 139 11.67 1.61 0.88
C MET A 139 13.17 1.71 1.20
N THR A 140 14.00 0.77 0.75
CA THR A 140 15.41 0.62 1.17
C THR A 140 16.23 1.89 0.96
N THR A 141 16.09 2.55 -0.19
CA THR A 141 16.91 3.72 -0.54
C THR A 141 16.19 5.04 -0.28
N GLY A 142 14.88 5.11 -0.55
CA GLY A 142 14.12 6.36 -0.54
C GLY A 142 13.20 6.57 0.65
N GLY A 143 13.25 5.68 1.66
CA GLY A 143 12.37 5.74 2.82
C GLY A 143 10.89 5.57 2.44
N TYR A 144 10.00 6.11 3.26
CA TYR A 144 8.56 5.91 3.13
C TYR A 144 7.93 6.49 1.87
N THR A 145 8.47 7.60 1.34
CA THR A 145 7.86 8.33 0.22
C THR A 145 8.69 8.30 -1.06
N GLY A 146 10.00 8.01 -0.96
CA GLY A 146 10.93 7.99 -2.09
C GLY A 146 11.30 6.58 -2.57
N GLY A 147 10.67 5.54 -2.02
CA GLY A 147 10.89 4.15 -2.44
C GLY A 147 10.57 3.90 -3.92
N SER A 148 10.96 2.72 -4.40
CA SER A 148 10.75 2.32 -5.79
C SER A 148 9.62 1.29 -5.91
N PHE A 149 8.92 1.33 -7.03
CA PHE A 149 7.91 0.31 -7.35
C PHE A 149 8.50 -0.74 -8.28
N ARG A 150 8.06 -1.97 -8.08
CA ARG A 150 8.24 -3.07 -9.01
C ARG A 150 6.89 -3.71 -9.28
N ARG A 151 6.56 -3.89 -10.55
CA ARG A 151 5.37 -4.64 -10.95
C ARG A 151 5.72 -6.12 -11.09
N LEU A 152 5.06 -6.97 -10.31
CA LEU A 152 5.34 -8.40 -10.23
C LEU A 152 4.47 -9.21 -11.21
N THR A 153 3.25 -8.74 -11.50
CA THR A 153 2.38 -9.31 -12.54
C THR A 153 1.77 -8.22 -13.42
N SER A 154 1.38 -8.55 -14.66
CA SER A 154 0.91 -7.57 -15.66
C SER A 154 -0.26 -8.07 -16.51
N SER A 155 -1.15 -8.85 -15.90
CA SER A 155 -2.36 -9.36 -16.52
C SER A 155 -3.24 -8.23 -17.05
N THR A 156 -3.78 -8.43 -18.26
CA THR A 156 -4.84 -7.60 -18.84
C THR A 156 -6.20 -8.31 -18.83
N GLN A 157 -6.24 -9.60 -18.49
CA GLN A 157 -7.44 -10.44 -18.62
C GLN A 157 -7.90 -11.07 -17.31
N ASP A 158 -6.99 -11.20 -16.36
CA ASP A 158 -7.15 -11.92 -15.11
C ASP A 158 -6.72 -11.05 -13.94
N ASP A 159 -7.13 -11.43 -12.74
CA ASP A 159 -6.84 -10.74 -11.49
C ASP A 159 -5.91 -11.61 -10.64
N ASP A 160 -4.82 -10.99 -10.17
CA ASP A 160 -3.90 -11.53 -9.19
C ASP A 160 -4.03 -10.72 -7.89
N VAL A 161 -4.30 -11.38 -6.76
CA VAL A 161 -4.63 -10.78 -5.45
C VAL A 161 -4.01 -11.57 -4.29
N ASP A 162 -4.17 -11.10 -3.05
CA ASP A 162 -3.73 -11.76 -1.81
C ASP A 162 -2.25 -12.20 -1.81
N PRO A 163 -1.29 -11.30 -2.06
CA PRO A 163 0.12 -11.67 -2.03
C PRO A 163 0.61 -11.93 -0.61
N ALA A 164 1.59 -12.82 -0.47
CA ALA A 164 2.34 -13.01 0.78
C ALA A 164 3.80 -13.35 0.50
N TYR A 165 4.73 -12.82 1.31
CA TYR A 165 6.14 -13.16 1.22
C TYR A 165 6.42 -14.58 1.72
N LEU A 166 7.29 -15.28 1.00
CA LEU A 166 7.87 -16.53 1.49
C LEU A 166 9.09 -16.25 2.38
N PRO A 167 9.31 -17.04 3.44
CA PRO A 167 10.51 -16.91 4.28
C PRO A 167 11.81 -17.03 3.48
N ALA A 168 12.88 -16.44 4.02
CA ALA A 168 14.24 -16.50 3.48
C ALA A 168 14.35 -16.01 2.02
N ASP A 169 13.69 -14.91 1.70
CA ASP A 169 13.72 -14.24 0.39
C ASP A 169 13.37 -15.14 -0.80
N ARG A 170 12.57 -16.18 -0.58
CA ARG A 170 12.18 -17.15 -1.63
C ARG A 170 11.07 -16.65 -2.56
N GLY A 171 10.80 -15.34 -2.58
CA GLY A 171 9.76 -14.71 -3.39
C GLY A 171 8.44 -14.58 -2.64
N PHE A 172 7.33 -14.72 -3.36
CA PHE A 172 5.97 -14.51 -2.86
C PHE A 172 5.00 -15.51 -3.48
N VAL A 173 3.88 -15.75 -2.79
CA VAL A 173 2.71 -16.47 -3.29
C VAL A 173 1.55 -15.50 -3.44
N PHE A 174 0.58 -15.82 -4.30
CA PHE A 174 -0.61 -15.00 -4.51
C PHE A 174 -1.76 -15.85 -5.07
N SER A 175 -2.98 -15.37 -4.93
CA SER A 175 -4.19 -15.92 -5.53
C SER A 175 -4.38 -15.40 -6.95
N SER A 176 -4.73 -16.27 -7.90
CA SER A 176 -4.97 -15.86 -9.30
C SER A 176 -6.18 -16.55 -9.90
N ASN A 177 -6.99 -15.79 -10.64
CA ASN A 177 -8.12 -16.35 -11.40
C ASN A 177 -7.77 -16.79 -12.83
N ARG A 178 -6.47 -16.89 -13.15
CA ARG A 178 -5.91 -17.47 -14.39
C ARG A 178 -6.19 -18.98 -14.52
N GLN A 179 -7.45 -19.34 -14.72
CA GLN A 179 -7.86 -20.74 -14.88
C GLN A 179 -7.92 -21.16 -16.35
N THR A 180 -6.79 -21.15 -17.05
CA THR A 180 -6.72 -21.43 -18.50
C THR A 180 -7.38 -22.77 -18.88
N LYS A 181 -7.14 -23.84 -18.10
CA LYS A 181 -7.70 -25.17 -18.36
C LYS A 181 -9.21 -25.25 -18.04
N SER A 182 -9.65 -24.71 -16.90
CA SER A 182 -11.07 -24.73 -16.50
C SER A 182 -11.92 -23.86 -17.43
N LYS A 183 -11.43 -22.68 -17.82
CA LYS A 183 -12.06 -21.82 -18.83
C LYS A 183 -12.24 -22.57 -20.15
N ARG A 184 -11.21 -23.29 -20.61
CA ARG A 184 -11.28 -24.12 -21.82
C ARG A 184 -12.34 -25.21 -21.69
N ARG A 185 -12.35 -25.98 -20.60
CA ARG A 185 -13.35 -27.05 -20.38
C ARG A 185 -14.77 -26.50 -20.30
N ARG A 186 -15.01 -25.38 -19.61
CA ARG A 186 -16.33 -24.72 -19.56
C ARG A 186 -16.78 -24.21 -20.93
N ARG A 187 -15.85 -23.67 -21.74
CA ARG A 187 -16.15 -23.25 -23.11
C ARG A 187 -16.51 -24.45 -23.99
N SER A 188 -15.83 -25.58 -23.84
CA SER A 188 -16.14 -26.83 -24.54
C SER A 188 -17.42 -27.51 -24.06
N ALA A 189 -17.83 -27.30 -22.81
CA ALA A 189 -19.06 -27.84 -22.24
C ALA A 189 -20.30 -26.95 -22.47
N ARG A 190 -20.15 -25.77 -23.09
CA ARG A 190 -21.29 -24.92 -23.47
C ARG A 190 -22.06 -25.62 -24.59
N PRO A 191 -23.35 -25.95 -24.43
CA PRO A 191 -24.14 -26.56 -25.49
C PRO A 191 -24.11 -25.64 -26.71
N THR A 192 -23.70 -26.17 -27.86
CA THR A 192 -23.94 -25.51 -29.14
C THR A 192 -25.45 -25.51 -29.34
N THR A 193 -26.08 -24.34 -29.27
CA THR A 193 -27.47 -24.17 -29.71
C THR A 193 -27.55 -24.67 -31.14
N HIS A 194 -28.15 -25.85 -31.34
CA HIS A 194 -28.53 -26.31 -32.66
C HIS A 194 -29.65 -25.40 -33.13
N SER A 195 -29.33 -24.46 -34.02
CA SER A 195 -30.36 -23.78 -34.81
C SER A 195 -30.93 -24.81 -35.77
N THR A 196 -32.03 -25.45 -35.41
CA THR A 196 -32.85 -26.21 -36.35
C THR A 196 -33.52 -25.21 -37.29
N SER A 197 -32.97 -25.05 -38.49
CA SER A 197 -33.70 -24.43 -39.60
C SER A 197 -34.79 -25.38 -40.04
N THR A 198 -36.03 -25.14 -39.65
CA THR A 198 -37.19 -25.83 -40.22
C THR A 198 -37.42 -25.27 -41.63
N SER A 199 -36.98 -25.98 -42.66
CA SER A 199 -37.43 -25.75 -44.02
C SER A 199 -38.87 -26.28 -44.15
N ALA A 200 -39.84 -25.37 -44.25
CA ALA A 200 -41.20 -25.73 -44.61
C ALA A 200 -41.24 -26.20 -46.08
N SER A 201 -41.50 -27.48 -46.31
CA SER A 201 -41.81 -28.02 -47.63
C SER A 201 -43.23 -27.60 -48.01
N ALA A 202 -43.36 -26.79 -49.08
CA ALA A 202 -44.65 -26.43 -49.65
C ALA A 202 -45.23 -27.64 -50.38
N SER A 203 -46.37 -28.15 -49.91
CA SER A 203 -47.15 -29.18 -50.59
C SER A 203 -47.98 -28.53 -51.71
N SER A 204 -47.72 -28.91 -52.95
CA SER A 204 -48.50 -28.50 -54.11
C SER A 204 -49.81 -29.29 -54.17
N THR A 205 -50.93 -28.60 -53.92
CA THR A 205 -52.28 -29.15 -54.12
C THR A 205 -52.60 -29.22 -55.61
N CYS A 206 -52.79 -30.44 -56.11
CA CYS A 206 -53.35 -30.72 -57.42
C CYS A 206 -54.85 -30.39 -57.39
N THR A 207 -55.31 -29.52 -58.29
CA THR A 207 -56.74 -29.20 -58.47
C THR A 207 -57.19 -29.75 -59.82
N ARG A 208 -58.42 -30.28 -59.83
CA ARG A 208 -59.12 -30.99 -60.92
C ARG A 208 -59.05 -30.35 -62.30
#